data_AF-A0A0N4T890-F1
#
_entry.id   AF-A0A0N4T890-F1
#
_cell.length_a   1.000
_cell.length_b   1.000
_cell.length_c   1.000
_cell.angle_alpha   90.00
_cell.angle_beta   90.00
_cell.angle_gamma   90.00
#
_symmetry.space_group_name_H-M   'P 1'
#
loop_
_entity.id
_entity.type
_entity.pdbx_description
1 polymer ?
#
loop_
_entity_poly.entity_id
_entity_poly.type
_entity_poly.pdbx_seq_one_letter_code
_entity_poly.pdbx_strand_id
1 'polypeptide(L)'
;MIGAFTSCFGAALQCLCSAPRLLQSIAKDDVLPFLRSFQVLTQWNEPFRCLILTVLIAELIILVAALDRIAPIVDFFFLMCYAFINLACFLHSILGAPNWRPRFKCYHWTLSLLGTLLCLFIMFSTHWIYALIVTLLCGMIYKYVSWKGYNFYKLIKV
;
A
#
# COMPACT_ATOMS: atom_id res chain seq x y z
N MET A 1 10.07 29.37 -9.03
CA MET A 1 9.06 29.04 -7.98
C MET A 1 7.72 28.57 -8.57
N ILE A 2 7.24 29.15 -9.68
CA ILE A 2 6.00 28.69 -10.36
C ILE A 2 6.03 27.19 -10.67
N GLY A 3 7.14 26.68 -11.23
CA GLY A 3 7.27 25.25 -11.55
C GLY A 3 7.12 24.32 -10.33
N ALA A 4 7.76 24.65 -9.21
CA ALA A 4 7.66 23.86 -7.98
C ALA A 4 6.24 23.88 -7.39
N PHE A 5 5.56 25.03 -7.45
CA PHE A 5 4.18 25.15 -7.01
C PHE A 5 3.24 24.28 -7.85
N THR A 6 3.34 24.40 -9.18
CA THR A 6 2.51 23.60 -10.10
C THR A 6 2.79 22.11 -9.96
N SER A 7 4.05 21.69 -9.74
CA SER A 7 4.37 20.27 -9.52
C SER A 7 3.80 19.72 -8.22
N CYS A 8 3.90 20.48 -7.12
CA CYS A 8 3.33 20.07 -5.83
C CYS A 8 1.81 19.97 -5.90
N PHE A 9 1.16 20.94 -6.53
CA PHE A 9 -0.30 20.94 -6.71
C PHE A 9 -0.77 19.74 -7.55
N GLY A 10 -0.11 19.47 -8.68
CA GLY A 10 -0.42 18.32 -9.51
C GLY A 10 -0.24 16.98 -8.78
N ALA A 11 0.86 16.82 -8.05
CA ALA A 11 1.09 15.63 -7.24
C ALA A 11 0.03 15.46 -6.14
N ALA A 12 -0.36 16.55 -5.46
CA ALA A 12 -1.39 16.52 -4.43
C ALA A 12 -2.76 16.08 -5.00
N LEU A 13 -3.17 16.63 -6.16
CA LEU A 13 -4.41 16.22 -6.83
C LEU A 13 -4.39 14.75 -7.26
N GLN A 14 -3.25 14.28 -7.78
CA GLN A 14 -3.09 12.88 -8.17
C GLN A 14 -3.26 11.94 -6.95
N CYS A 15 -2.66 12.28 -5.82
CA CYS A 15 -2.80 11.52 -4.57
C CYS A 15 -4.25 11.57 -4.02
N LEU A 16 -4.88 12.74 -4.06
CA LEU A 16 -6.26 12.94 -3.60
C LEU A 16 -7.27 12.12 -4.42
N CYS A 17 -7.02 11.93 -5.72
CA CYS A 17 -7.89 11.12 -6.59
C CYS A 17 -7.59 9.61 -6.52
N SER A 18 -6.32 9.22 -6.34
CA SER A 18 -5.90 7.82 -6.37
C SER A 18 -6.14 7.09 -5.03
N ALA A 19 -5.84 7.72 -3.89
CA ALA A 19 -6.03 7.13 -2.57
C ALA A 19 -7.47 6.63 -2.28
N PRO A 20 -8.55 7.41 -2.50
CA PRO A 20 -9.90 6.96 -2.21
C PRO A 20 -10.36 5.83 -3.15
N ARG A 21 -9.85 5.79 -4.39
CA ARG A 21 -10.12 4.71 -5.35
C ARG A 21 -9.41 3.42 -4.93
N LEU A 22 -8.16 3.51 -4.47
CA LEU A 22 -7.46 2.35 -3.91
C LEU A 22 -8.19 1.79 -2.69
N LEU A 23 -8.60 2.65 -1.76
CA LEU A 23 -9.36 2.24 -0.59
C LEU A 23 -10.71 1.60 -0.97
N GLN A 24 -11.40 2.16 -1.97
CA GLN A 24 -12.66 1.60 -2.44
C GLN A 24 -12.48 0.22 -3.10
N SER A 25 -11.42 0.03 -3.90
CA SER A 25 -11.10 -1.28 -4.48
C SER A 25 -10.85 -2.33 -3.39
N ILE A 26 -10.08 -1.98 -2.36
CA ILE A 26 -9.83 -2.86 -1.21
C ILE A 26 -11.14 -3.19 -0.45
N ALA A 27 -12.02 -2.20 -0.27
CA ALA A 27 -13.32 -2.40 0.37
C ALA A 27 -14.27 -3.28 -0.46
N LYS A 28 -14.15 -3.23 -1.80
CA LYS A 28 -14.93 -4.06 -2.73
C LYS A 28 -14.49 -5.53 -2.71
N ASP A 29 -13.22 -5.79 -2.45
CA ASP A 29 -12.68 -7.15 -2.34
C ASP A 29 -13.10 -7.87 -1.03
N ASP A 30 -13.84 -7.18 -0.14
CA ASP A 30 -14.37 -7.66 1.16
C ASP A 30 -13.33 -8.38 2.04
N VAL A 31 -12.05 -8.03 1.87
CA VAL A 31 -10.92 -8.61 2.61
C VAL A 31 -10.95 -8.22 4.09
N LEU A 32 -11.44 -7.01 4.37
CA LEU A 32 -11.51 -6.41 5.70
C LEU A 32 -12.96 -6.01 6.01
N PRO A 33 -13.71 -6.75 6.84
CA PRO A 33 -15.16 -6.53 7.02
C PRO A 33 -15.51 -5.17 7.63
N PHE A 34 -14.58 -4.54 8.35
CA PHE A 34 -14.77 -3.18 8.87
C PHE A 34 -14.66 -2.10 7.79
N LEU A 35 -14.02 -2.39 6.64
CA LEU A 35 -13.96 -1.46 5.51
C LEU A 35 -15.19 -1.54 4.60
N ARG A 36 -16.12 -2.46 4.87
CA ARG A 36 -17.31 -2.71 4.03
C ARG A 36 -18.15 -1.45 3.79
N SER A 37 -18.22 -0.54 4.77
CA SER A 37 -18.95 0.74 4.66
C SER A 37 -18.40 1.69 3.59
N PHE A 38 -17.14 1.51 3.19
CA PHE A 38 -16.42 2.34 2.22
C PHE A 38 -16.57 1.86 0.76
N GLN A 39 -17.21 0.71 0.53
CA GLN A 39 -17.43 0.22 -0.84
C GLN A 39 -18.50 1.01 -1.62
N VAL A 40 -19.30 1.82 -0.91
CA VAL A 40 -20.46 2.54 -1.47
C VAL A 40 -20.00 3.63 -2.44
N LEU A 41 -20.53 3.56 -3.66
CA LEU A 41 -20.30 4.52 -4.73
C LEU A 41 -21.52 5.43 -4.89
N THR A 42 -21.28 6.67 -5.33
CA THR A 42 -22.35 7.59 -5.75
C THR A 42 -22.85 7.25 -7.15
N GLN A 43 -23.93 7.91 -7.59
CA GLN A 43 -24.50 7.79 -8.94
C GLN A 43 -23.49 8.06 -10.08
N TRP A 44 -22.42 8.82 -9.80
CA TRP A 44 -21.35 9.14 -10.75
C TRP A 44 -20.14 8.19 -10.63
N ASN A 45 -20.31 7.06 -9.95
CA ASN A 45 -19.26 6.07 -9.70
C ASN A 45 -18.05 6.65 -8.91
N GLU A 46 -18.31 7.59 -8.00
CA GLU A 46 -17.28 8.21 -7.17
C GLU A 46 -17.32 7.70 -5.72
N PRO A 47 -16.16 7.36 -5.13
CA PRO A 47 -16.07 6.85 -3.76
C PRO A 47 -16.09 8.00 -2.73
N PHE A 48 -17.22 8.69 -2.59
CA PHE A 48 -17.33 9.90 -1.76
C PHE A 48 -16.97 9.68 -0.28
N ARG A 49 -17.35 8.54 0.30
CA ARG A 49 -17.00 8.18 1.69
C ARG A 49 -15.49 8.01 1.88
N CYS A 50 -14.81 7.37 0.92
CA CYS A 50 -13.36 7.23 0.92
C CYS A 50 -12.66 8.57 0.72
N LEU A 51 -13.24 9.46 -0.10
CA LEU A 51 -12.72 10.80 -0.35
C LEU A 51 -12.72 11.62 0.94
N ILE A 52 -13.84 11.65 1.66
CA ILE A 52 -13.94 12.34 2.96
C ILE A 52 -12.89 11.81 3.92
N LEU A 53 -12.73 10.48 4.03
CA LEU A 53 -11.72 9.89 4.91
C LEU A 53 -10.30 10.32 4.52
N THR A 54 -9.97 10.28 3.22
CA THR A 54 -8.66 10.71 2.71
C THR A 54 -8.38 12.18 3.05
N VAL A 55 -9.36 13.06 2.84
CA VAL A 55 -9.23 14.49 3.14
C VAL A 55 -9.05 14.72 4.64
N LEU A 56 -9.84 14.05 5.49
CA LEU A 56 -9.69 14.17 6.95
C LEU A 56 -8.32 13.71 7.42
N ILE A 57 -7.80 12.59 6.91
CA ILE A 57 -6.45 12.11 7.26
C ILE A 57 -5.40 13.12 6.78
N ALA A 58 -5.52 13.64 5.55
CA ALA A 58 -4.60 14.63 5.02
C ALA A 58 -4.61 15.93 5.85
N GLU A 59 -5.78 16.41 6.23
CA GLU A 59 -5.95 17.60 7.07
C GLU A 59 -5.29 17.41 8.44
N LEU A 60 -5.51 16.27 9.10
CA LEU A 60 -4.84 15.95 10.37
C LEU A 60 -3.32 15.96 10.26
N ILE A 61 -2.77 15.45 9.15
CA ILE A 61 -1.32 15.45 8.90
C ILE A 61 -0.81 16.87 8.65
N ILE A 62 -1.55 17.70 7.91
CA ILE A 62 -1.19 19.10 7.64
C ILE A 62 -1.19 19.93 8.93
N LEU A 63 -2.14 19.71 9.83
CA LEU A 63 -2.25 20.42 11.12
C LEU A 63 -1.04 20.22 12.03
N VAL A 64 -0.32 19.09 11.91
CA VAL A 64 0.92 18.83 12.67
C VAL A 64 2.03 19.81 12.25
N ALA A 65 1.93 20.44 11.07
CA ALA A 65 2.80 21.51 10.56
C ALA A 65 4.31 21.24 10.62
N ALA A 66 4.72 19.98 10.74
CA ALA A 66 6.11 19.55 10.88
C ALA A 66 6.48 18.58 9.76
N LEU A 67 6.68 19.11 8.54
CA LEU A 67 7.00 18.32 7.35
C LEU A 67 8.23 17.43 7.55
N ASP A 68 9.26 17.91 8.25
CA ASP A 68 10.48 17.14 8.54
C ASP A 68 10.23 15.89 9.38
N ARG A 69 9.14 15.86 10.17
CA ARG A 69 8.76 14.68 10.95
C ARG A 69 7.83 13.75 10.17
N ILE A 70 7.04 14.29 9.25
CA ILE A 70 6.06 13.53 8.45
C ILE A 70 6.74 12.83 7.29
N ALA A 71 7.71 13.47 6.63
CA ALA A 71 8.37 12.93 5.45
C ALA A 71 8.96 11.53 5.68
N PRO A 72 9.75 11.27 6.76
CA PRO A 72 10.25 9.92 7.02
C PRO A 72 9.13 8.89 7.20
N ILE A 73 8.04 9.24 7.89
CA ILE A 73 6.92 8.31 8.14
C ILE A 73 6.29 7.87 6.82
N VAL A 74 6.05 8.81 5.90
CA VAL A 74 5.50 8.52 4.57
C VAL A 74 6.47 7.67 3.75
N ASP A 75 7.77 7.98 3.81
CA ASP A 75 8.82 7.20 3.13
C ASP A 75 8.85 5.74 3.59
N PHE A 76 8.67 5.48 4.91
CA PHE A 76 8.59 4.11 5.43
C PHE A 76 7.40 3.33 4.84
N PHE A 77 6.24 3.96 4.67
CA PHE A 77 5.09 3.30 4.04
C PHE A 77 5.34 2.98 2.56
N PHE A 78 5.95 3.91 1.81
CA PHE A 78 6.29 3.67 0.40
C PHE A 78 7.36 2.60 0.23
N LEU A 79 8.45 2.65 1.02
CA LEU A 79 9.52 1.64 1.00
C LEU A 79 8.98 0.25 1.33
N MET A 80 8.04 0.17 2.28
CA MET A 80 7.42 -1.11 2.65
C MET A 80 6.56 -1.65 1.51
N CYS A 81 5.76 -0.82 0.84
CA CYS A 81 5.00 -1.23 -0.35
C CYS A 81 5.92 -1.73 -1.48
N TYR A 82 7.02 -1.03 -1.74
CA TYR A 82 8.00 -1.46 -2.75
C TYR A 82 8.70 -2.77 -2.36
N ALA A 83 9.04 -2.94 -1.08
CA ALA A 83 9.60 -4.18 -0.57
C ALA A 83 8.63 -5.35 -0.75
N PHE A 84 7.34 -5.19 -0.43
CA PHE A 84 6.34 -6.25 -0.59
C PHE A 84 6.08 -6.63 -2.05
N ILE A 85 5.97 -5.65 -2.95
CA ILE A 85 5.77 -5.93 -4.38
C ILE A 85 6.97 -6.71 -4.94
N ASN A 86 8.19 -6.26 -4.61
CA ASN A 86 9.40 -6.94 -5.05
C ASN A 86 9.53 -8.36 -4.44
N LEU A 87 9.19 -8.51 -3.16
CA LEU A 87 9.20 -9.80 -2.49
C LEU A 87 8.16 -10.76 -3.07
N ALA A 88 6.94 -10.27 -3.34
CA ALA A 88 5.89 -11.07 -3.98
C ALA A 88 6.32 -11.56 -5.36
N CYS A 89 6.90 -10.68 -6.19
CA CYS A 89 7.45 -11.05 -7.50
C CYS A 89 8.56 -12.10 -7.39
N PHE A 90 9.47 -11.97 -6.41
CA PHE A 90 10.53 -12.94 -6.15
C PHE A 90 9.96 -14.30 -5.73
N LEU A 91 9.05 -14.31 -4.75
CA LEU A 91 8.42 -15.53 -4.24
C LEU A 91 7.61 -16.25 -5.32
N HIS A 92 6.81 -15.53 -6.12
CA HIS A 92 6.04 -16.14 -7.20
C HIS A 92 6.93 -16.75 -8.30
N SER A 93 8.09 -16.15 -8.58
CA SER A 93 9.07 -16.69 -9.51
C SER A 93 9.79 -17.93 -8.99
N ILE A 94 10.20 -17.95 -7.72
CA ILE A 94 10.91 -19.10 -7.13
C ILE A 94 9.97 -20.26 -6.83
N LEU A 95 8.79 -19.98 -6.28
CA LEU A 95 7.81 -21.01 -5.91
C LEU A 95 7.06 -21.58 -7.12
N GLY A 96 7.30 -21.04 -8.33
CA GLY A 96 6.67 -21.54 -9.56
C GLY A 96 5.15 -21.44 -9.53
N ALA A 97 4.60 -20.29 -9.13
CA ALA A 97 3.15 -20.13 -9.03
C ALA A 97 2.47 -20.39 -10.39
N PRO A 98 1.37 -21.16 -10.45
CA PRO A 98 0.82 -21.70 -11.71
C PRO A 98 0.40 -20.62 -12.73
N ASN A 99 -0.02 -19.46 -12.23
CA ASN A 99 -0.47 -18.33 -13.05
C ASN A 99 0.63 -17.28 -13.29
N TRP A 100 1.85 -17.48 -12.79
CA TRP A 100 2.93 -16.50 -12.88
C TRP A 100 3.75 -16.67 -14.18
N ARG A 101 3.58 -15.75 -15.13
CA ARG A 101 4.28 -15.74 -16.43
C ARG A 101 4.73 -14.32 -16.81
N PRO A 102 5.84 -13.81 -16.24
CA PRO A 102 6.33 -12.47 -16.56
C PRO A 102 6.73 -12.39 -18.03
N ARG A 103 6.04 -11.55 -18.81
CA ARG A 103 6.30 -11.34 -20.26
C ARG A 103 7.33 -10.25 -20.55
N PHE A 104 7.78 -9.54 -19.52
CA PHE A 104 8.72 -8.43 -19.67
C PHE A 104 10.16 -8.95 -19.84
N LYS A 105 10.86 -8.48 -20.87
CA LYS A 105 12.17 -9.01 -21.28
C LYS A 105 13.29 -8.78 -20.25
N CYS A 106 13.27 -7.67 -19.51
CA CYS A 106 14.30 -7.34 -18.52
C CYS A 106 13.93 -7.80 -17.10
N TYR A 107 12.91 -8.65 -16.95
CA TYR A 107 12.53 -9.19 -15.66
C TYR A 107 13.45 -10.35 -15.27
N HIS A 108 14.09 -10.26 -14.11
CA HIS A 108 14.81 -11.38 -13.49
C HIS A 108 14.50 -11.42 -11.99
N TRP A 109 14.38 -12.62 -11.44
CA TRP A 109 14.01 -12.82 -10.03
C TRP A 109 15.05 -12.22 -9.07
N THR A 110 16.35 -12.22 -9.43
CA THR A 110 17.40 -11.59 -8.61
C THR A 110 17.23 -10.09 -8.51
N LEU A 111 16.72 -9.42 -9.55
CA LEU A 111 16.48 -7.99 -9.53
C LEU A 111 15.36 -7.64 -8.52
N SER A 112 14.33 -8.47 -8.45
CA SER A 112 13.27 -8.35 -7.45
C SER A 112 13.80 -8.62 -6.02
N LEU A 113 14.69 -9.61 -5.86
CA LEU A 113 15.34 -9.85 -4.56
C LEU A 113 16.21 -8.66 -4.13
N LEU A 114 17.05 -8.15 -5.03
CA LEU A 114 17.89 -6.97 -4.78
C LEU A 114 17.05 -5.75 -4.42
N GLY A 115 15.94 -5.51 -5.13
CA GLY A 115 15.01 -4.42 -4.81
C GLY A 115 14.43 -4.56 -3.41
N THR A 116 14.06 -5.77 -3.00
CA THR A 116 13.56 -6.05 -1.63
C THR A 116 14.62 -5.76 -0.59
N LEU A 117 15.84 -6.29 -0.78
CA LEU A 117 16.95 -6.09 0.15
C LEU A 117 17.35 -4.62 0.26
N LEU A 118 17.36 -3.89 -0.86
CA LEU A 118 17.68 -2.47 -0.89
C LEU A 118 16.62 -1.65 -0.14
N CYS A 119 15.33 -1.95 -0.33
CA CYS A 119 14.26 -1.27 0.41
C CYS A 119 14.39 -1.49 1.92
N LEU A 120 14.61 -2.75 2.34
CA LEU A 120 14.82 -3.07 3.75
C LEU A 120 16.09 -2.42 4.32
N PHE A 121 17.19 -2.45 3.57
CA PHE A 121 18.44 -1.80 3.98
C PHE A 121 18.25 -0.29 4.21
N ILE A 122 17.58 0.41 3.29
CA ILE A 122 17.28 1.84 3.44
C ILE A 122 16.40 2.07 4.68
N MET A 123 15.34 1.30 4.88
CA MET A 123 14.48 1.43 6.06
C MET A 123 15.25 1.28 7.38
N PHE A 124 16.06 0.22 7.51
CA PHE A 124 16.85 -0.01 8.73
C PHE A 124 17.95 1.03 8.93
N SER A 125 18.56 1.53 7.84
CA SER A 125 19.60 2.55 7.88
C SER A 125 19.06 3.92 8.33
N THR A 126 17.84 4.30 7.92
CA THR A 126 17.23 5.57 8.33
C THR A 126 16.81 5.56 9.80
N HIS A 127 15.91 4.67 10.20
CA HIS A 127 15.46 4.54 11.58
C HIS A 127 14.91 3.14 11.86
N TRP A 128 15.71 2.34 12.56
CA TRP A 128 15.39 0.96 12.90
C TRP A 128 14.09 0.77 13.69
N ILE A 129 13.74 1.69 14.61
CA ILE A 129 12.50 1.59 15.41
C ILE A 129 11.26 1.71 14.53
N TYR A 130 11.20 2.75 13.67
CA TYR A 130 10.08 2.93 12.75
C TYR A 130 9.99 1.80 11.74
N ALA A 131 11.14 1.31 11.25
CA ALA A 131 11.20 0.15 10.37
C ALA A 131 10.57 -1.10 11.02
N LEU A 132 10.91 -1.39 12.29
CA LEU A 132 10.32 -2.51 13.03
C LEU A 132 8.82 -2.36 13.23
N ILE A 133 8.36 -1.17 13.63
CA ILE A 133 6.93 -0.90 13.84
C ILE A 133 6.12 -1.13 12.55
N VAL A 134 6.58 -0.56 11.43
CA VAL A 134 5.89 -0.68 10.13
C VAL A 134 5.91 -2.13 9.63
N THR A 135 7.05 -2.80 9.73
CA THR A 135 7.18 -4.22 9.32
C THR A 135 6.27 -5.12 10.16
N LEU A 136 6.22 -4.90 11.47
CA LEU A 136 5.33 -5.64 12.38
C LEU A 136 3.86 -5.38 12.07
N LEU A 137 3.47 -4.11 11.90
CA LEU A 137 2.10 -3.72 11.55
C LEU A 137 1.64 -4.39 10.26
N CYS A 138 2.45 -4.32 9.21
CA CYS A 138 2.15 -4.99 7.94
C CYS A 138 2.10 -6.51 8.07
N GLY A 139 3.00 -7.11 8.85
CA GLY A 139 2.98 -8.54 9.15
C GLY A 139 1.70 -8.99 9.86
N MET A 140 1.22 -8.19 10.81
CA MET A 140 -0.06 -8.43 11.50
C MET A 140 -1.25 -8.35 10.53
N ILE A 141 -1.29 -7.34 9.66
CA ILE A 141 -2.33 -7.20 8.63
C ILE A 141 -2.31 -8.41 7.69
N TYR A 142 -1.13 -8.80 7.18
CA TYR A 142 -0.97 -9.96 6.32
C TYR A 142 -1.49 -11.24 6.98
N LYS A 143 -1.11 -11.47 8.26
CA LYS A 143 -1.56 -12.64 9.03
C LYS A 143 -3.08 -12.63 9.25
N TYR A 144 -3.67 -11.47 9.54
CA TYR A 144 -5.11 -11.30 9.70
C TYR A 144 -5.86 -11.65 8.40
N VAL A 145 -5.39 -11.12 7.27
CA VAL A 145 -5.97 -11.39 5.95
C VAL A 145 -5.85 -12.87 5.59
N SER A 146 -4.68 -13.48 5.82
CA SER A 146 -4.44 -14.90 5.58
C SER A 146 -5.38 -15.80 6.41
N TRP A 147 -5.59 -15.47 7.69
CA TRP A 147 -6.50 -16.21 8.56
C TRP A 147 -7.96 -16.13 8.10
N LYS A 148 -8.44 -14.95 7.73
CA LYS A 148 -9.80 -14.76 7.18
C LYS A 148 -9.97 -15.50 5.85
N GLY A 149 -8.97 -15.42 4.97
CA GLY A 149 -8.97 -16.14 3.70
C GLY A 149 -9.07 -17.65 3.90
N TYR A 150 -8.28 -18.22 4.80
CA TYR A 150 -8.36 -19.65 5.13
C TYR A 150 -9.75 -20.06 5.65
N ASN A 151 -10.35 -19.27 6.54
CA ASN A 151 -11.68 -19.57 7.09
C ASN A 151 -12.78 -19.51 6.02
N PHE A 152 -12.66 -18.60 5.03
CA PHE A 152 -13.58 -18.50 3.89
C PHE A 152 -13.48 -19.73 2.96
N TYR A 153 -12.28 -20.17 2.61
CA TYR A 153 -12.08 -21.39 1.81
C TYR A 153 -12.59 -22.66 2.51
N LYS A 154 -12.53 -22.70 3.84
CA LYS A 154 -13.03 -23.82 4.63
C LYS A 154 -14.57 -23.89 4.65
N LEU A 155 -15.27 -22.75 4.60
CA LEU A 155 -16.73 -22.69 4.52
C LEU A 155 -17.30 -23.08 3.15
N ILE A 156 -16.53 -22.91 2.07
CA ILE A 156 -16.95 -23.27 0.70
C ILE A 156 -16.73 -24.77 0.41
N LYS A 157 -15.85 -25.44 1.17
CA LYS A 157 -15.54 -26.87 1.02
C LYS A 157 -16.33 -27.80 1.97
N VAL A 158 -17.31 -27.27 2.69
CA VAL A 158 -18.30 -28.03 3.50
C VAL A 158 -19.63 -27.92 2.80
#